data_AF-A0A1X7HQJ3-F1
#
_entry.id   AF-A0A1X7HQJ3-F1
#
_cell.length_a   1.000
_cell.length_b   1.000
_cell.length_c   1.000
_cell.angle_alpha   90.00
_cell.angle_beta   90.00
_cell.angle_gamma   90.00
#
_symmetry.space_group_name_H-M   'P 1'
#
loop_
_entity.id
_entity.type
_entity.pdbx_description
1 polymer ?
#
loop_
_entity_poly.entity_id
_entity_poly.type
_entity_poly.pdbx_seq_one_letter_code
_entity_poly.pdbx_strand_id
1 'polypeptide(L)'
;MRKGWIVFTLILTLFMGWEGSCFAEVKNPQESRELQFQDMLMLFLLPHIEQKLDEVYSSLLTVSPEQYPYFIDIEHVERLNGYMGNTRLRAL
;
A
#
# COMPACT_ATOMS: atom_id res chain seq x y z
N MET A 1 -3.65 -46.09 37.33
CA MET A 1 -4.28 -44.76 37.46
C MET A 1 -3.37 -43.59 37.04
N ARG A 2 -2.03 -43.68 37.10
CA ARG A 2 -1.13 -42.55 36.75
C ARG A 2 -1.00 -42.23 35.24
N LYS A 3 -0.99 -43.24 34.36
CA LYS A 3 -0.79 -43.05 32.90
C LYS A 3 -1.98 -42.39 32.20
N GLY A 4 -3.21 -42.71 32.62
CA GLY A 4 -4.42 -42.10 32.06
C GLY A 4 -4.53 -40.61 32.40
N TRP A 5 -4.01 -40.19 33.55
CA TRP A 5 -3.99 -38.78 33.95
C TRP A 5 -3.04 -37.95 33.10
N ILE A 6 -1.89 -38.51 32.72
CA ILE A 6 -0.91 -37.85 31.84
C ILE A 6 -1.49 -37.64 30.43
N VAL A 7 -2.18 -38.66 29.90
CA VAL A 7 -2.84 -38.55 28.59
C VAL A 7 -3.96 -37.51 28.62
N PHE A 8 -4.74 -37.48 29.71
CA PHE A 8 -5.79 -36.48 29.89
C PHE A 8 -5.23 -35.05 29.92
N THR A 9 -4.14 -34.81 30.67
CA THR A 9 -3.50 -33.49 30.70
C THR A 9 -2.94 -33.06 29.34
N LEU A 10 -2.41 -34.00 28.55
CA LEU A 10 -1.89 -33.74 27.20
C LEU A 10 -3.00 -33.35 26.22
N ILE A 11 -4.17 -34.01 26.31
CA ILE A 11 -5.33 -33.71 25.47
C ILE A 11 -5.91 -32.34 25.85
N LEU A 12 -5.97 -32.01 27.14
CA LEU A 12 -6.50 -30.73 27.62
C LEU A 12 -5.67 -29.54 27.13
N THR A 13 -4.33 -29.66 27.13
CA THR A 13 -3.44 -28.62 26.59
C THR A 13 -3.55 -28.42 25.09
N LEU A 14 -3.91 -29.48 24.35
CA LEU A 14 -4.14 -29.42 22.90
C LEU A 14 -5.43 -28.68 22.55
N PHE A 15 -6.45 -28.77 23.41
CA PHE A 15 -7.73 -28.07 23.24
C PHE A 15 -7.70 -26.59 23.64
N MET A 16 -6.82 -26.18 24.56
CA MET A 16 -6.70 -24.77 24.99
C MET A 16 -5.85 -23.89 24.08
N GLY A 17 -5.22 -24.44 23.03
CA GLY A 17 -4.36 -23.69 22.11
C GLY A 17 -5.09 -22.96 20.97
N TRP A 18 -6.43 -22.99 20.91
CA TRP A 18 -7.20 -22.42 19.82
C TRP A 18 -7.79 -21.05 20.23
N GLU A 19 -7.51 -20.04 19.40
CA GLU A 19 -7.96 -18.62 19.44
C GLU A 19 -7.16 -17.64 20.31
N GLY A 20 -5.90 -17.43 19.91
CA GLY A 20 -5.35 -16.08 19.99
C GLY A 20 -5.92 -15.24 18.84
N SER A 21 -7.12 -14.67 19.02
CA SER A 21 -7.66 -13.70 18.06
C SER A 21 -6.76 -12.48 18.03
N CYS A 22 -5.94 -12.36 16.98
CA CYS A 22 -5.16 -11.14 16.75
C CYS A 22 -6.12 -10.06 16.25
N PHE A 23 -6.63 -9.24 17.17
CA PHE A 23 -7.30 -8.01 16.81
C PHE A 23 -6.22 -7.02 16.38
N ALA A 24 -5.89 -7.02 15.09
CA ALA A 24 -5.32 -5.83 14.49
C ALA A 24 -6.39 -4.74 14.64
N GLU A 25 -6.20 -3.84 15.60
CA GLU A 25 -6.99 -2.62 15.68
C GLU A 25 -6.75 -1.90 14.35
N VAL A 26 -7.75 -1.92 13.46
CA VAL A 26 -7.83 -0.97 12.36
C VAL A 26 -8.14 0.36 13.04
N LYS A 27 -7.13 0.94 13.67
CA LYS A 27 -7.13 2.32 14.07
C LYS A 27 -7.29 3.05 12.75
N ASN A 28 -8.50 3.51 12.47
CA ASN A 28 -8.82 4.28 11.29
C ASN A 28 -7.69 5.32 11.17
N PRO A 29 -6.78 5.18 10.19
CA PRO A 29 -5.58 6.00 10.16
C PRO A 29 -6.11 7.41 10.06
N GLN A 30 -5.94 8.16 11.14
CA GLN A 30 -6.39 9.55 11.22
C GLN A 30 -5.84 10.21 9.96
N GLU A 31 -6.73 10.58 9.03
CA GLU A 31 -6.32 11.08 7.72
C GLU A 31 -5.31 12.20 7.95
N SER A 32 -4.07 11.93 7.60
CA SER A 32 -2.99 12.88 7.83
C SER A 32 -3.24 14.05 6.90
N ARG A 33 -3.02 15.28 7.39
CA ARG A 33 -3.18 16.49 6.56
C ARG A 33 -2.29 16.41 5.31
N GLU A 34 -1.13 15.79 5.45
CA GLU A 34 -0.19 15.53 4.37
C GLU A 34 -0.80 14.62 3.30
N LEU A 35 -1.55 13.59 3.70
CA LEU A 35 -2.27 12.70 2.77
C LEU A 35 -3.38 13.47 2.03
N GLN A 36 -4.12 14.34 2.72
CA GLN A 36 -5.14 15.18 2.10
C GLN A 36 -4.54 16.17 1.09
N PHE A 37 -3.39 16.79 1.42
CA PHE A 37 -2.68 17.66 0.48
C PHE A 37 -2.13 16.89 -0.72
N GLN A 38 -1.60 15.68 -0.50
CA GLN A 38 -1.17 14.82 -1.59
C GLN A 38 -2.33 14.51 -2.53
N ASP A 39 -3.50 14.18 -2.00
CA ASP A 39 -4.67 13.84 -2.79
C ASP A 39 -5.20 15.05 -3.59
N MET A 40 -5.23 16.23 -2.97
CA MET A 40 -5.56 17.48 -3.67
C MET A 40 -4.58 17.79 -4.81
N LEU A 41 -3.28 17.58 -4.58
CA LEU A 41 -2.26 17.77 -5.63
C LEU A 41 -2.41 16.75 -6.75
N MET A 42 -2.70 15.49 -6.41
CA MET A 42 -2.96 14.46 -7.41
C MET A 42 -4.17 14.82 -8.28
N LEU A 43 -5.29 15.23 -7.68
CA LEU A 43 -6.48 15.66 -8.41
C LEU A 43 -6.20 16.83 -9.36
N PHE A 44 -5.35 17.78 -8.95
CA PHE A 44 -4.97 18.91 -9.79
C PHE A 44 -4.06 18.49 -10.96
N LEU A 45 -3.11 17.58 -10.73
CA LEU A 45 -2.11 17.19 -11.71
C LEU A 45 -2.59 16.08 -12.66
N LEU A 46 -3.55 15.25 -12.24
CA LEU A 46 -4.06 14.11 -13.00
C LEU A 46 -4.43 14.46 -14.46
N PRO A 47 -5.24 15.48 -14.75
CA PRO A 47 -5.61 15.78 -16.13
C PRO A 47 -4.41 16.18 -17.01
N HIS A 48 -3.39 16.79 -16.42
CA HIS A 48 -2.16 17.16 -17.15
C HIS A 48 -1.27 15.95 -17.42
N ILE A 49 -1.23 14.99 -16.49
CA ILE A 49 -0.51 13.73 -16.63
C ILE A 49 -1.17 12.89 -17.72
N GLU A 50 -2.50 12.73 -17.67
CA GLU A 50 -3.28 11.98 -18.66
C GLU A 50 -3.07 12.55 -20.07
N GLN A 51 -3.19 13.86 -20.23
CA GLN A 51 -2.96 14.52 -21.52
C GLN A 51 -1.56 14.24 -22.09
N LYS A 52 -0.54 14.21 -21.22
CA LYS A 52 0.84 13.93 -21.64
C LYS A 52 1.08 12.45 -21.93
N LEU A 53 0.44 11.54 -21.19
CA LEU A 53 0.47 10.11 -21.51
C LEU A 53 -0.14 9.87 -22.89
N ASP A 54 -1.28 10.48 -23.17
CA ASP A 54 -1.95 10.36 -24.47
C ASP A 54 -1.07 10.88 -25.60
N GLU A 55 -0.44 12.04 -25.42
CA GLU A 55 0.48 12.58 -26.42
C GLU A 55 1.63 11.61 -26.72
N VAL A 56 2.28 11.08 -25.68
CA VAL A 56 3.46 10.20 -25.80
C VAL A 56 3.08 8.83 -26.39
N TYR A 57 1.98 8.24 -25.93
CA TYR A 57 1.59 6.88 -26.29
C TYR A 57 0.57 6.80 -27.43
N SER A 58 0.07 7.94 -27.96
CA SER A 58 -0.86 7.99 -29.10
C SER A 58 -0.38 7.22 -30.33
N SER A 59 0.94 7.14 -30.53
CA SER A 59 1.55 6.40 -31.64
C SER A 59 1.62 4.89 -31.42
N LEU A 60 1.51 4.44 -30.16
CA LEU A 60 1.72 3.06 -29.73
C LEU A 60 0.42 2.37 -29.29
N LEU A 61 -0.53 3.12 -28.73
CA LEU A 61 -1.75 2.61 -28.15
C LEU A 61 -2.97 3.25 -28.81
N THR A 62 -3.92 2.42 -29.23
CA THR A 62 -5.22 2.86 -29.79
C THR A 62 -6.14 3.45 -28.73
N VAL A 63 -5.87 3.15 -27.45
CA VAL A 63 -6.67 3.57 -26.30
C VAL A 63 -5.73 4.24 -25.29
N SER A 64 -6.21 5.33 -24.68
CA SER A 64 -5.49 6.00 -23.60
C SER A 64 -5.21 5.03 -22.45
N PRO A 65 -3.94 4.89 -22.02
CA PRO A 65 -3.62 4.12 -20.83
C PRO A 65 -4.12 4.85 -19.57
N GLU A 66 -5.14 4.28 -18.93
CA GLU A 66 -5.66 4.77 -17.64
C GLU A 66 -4.67 4.38 -16.53
N GLN A 67 -3.82 5.31 -16.11
CA GLN A 67 -2.86 5.10 -15.02
C GLN A 67 -3.24 5.92 -13.80
N TYR A 68 -3.70 5.23 -12.76
CA TYR A 68 -3.83 5.82 -11.44
C TYR A 68 -2.48 5.74 -10.71
N PRO A 69 -2.17 6.71 -9.82
CA PRO A 69 -0.90 6.76 -9.10
C PRO A 69 -0.59 5.50 -8.28
N TYR A 70 -1.64 4.78 -7.86
CA TYR A 70 -1.54 3.54 -7.08
C TYR A 70 -1.17 2.32 -7.93
N PHE A 71 -1.26 2.42 -9.26
CA PHE A 71 -0.88 1.34 -10.18
C PHE A 71 0.58 1.43 -10.63
N ILE A 72 1.32 2.45 -10.18
CA ILE A 72 2.73 2.62 -10.49
C ILE A 72 3.55 2.07 -9.32
N ASP A 73 4.29 1.00 -9.58
CA ASP A 73 5.24 0.47 -8.61
C ASP A 73 6.53 1.29 -8.68
N ILE A 74 6.82 2.06 -7.63
CA ILE A 74 7.97 2.95 -7.62
C ILE A 74 9.17 2.17 -7.08
N GLU A 75 10.06 1.73 -7.97
CA GLU A 75 11.27 0.99 -7.57
C GLU A 75 12.22 1.85 -6.72
N HIS A 76 12.31 3.16 -7.00
CA HIS A 76 13.24 4.04 -6.32
C HIS A 76 12.78 5.50 -6.30
N VAL A 77 12.74 6.09 -5.11
CA VAL A 77 12.55 7.53 -4.88
C VAL A 77 13.77 8.07 -4.18
N GLU A 78 14.49 8.98 -4.84
CA GLU A 78 15.61 9.69 -4.23
C GLU A 78 15.33 11.20 -4.23
N ARG A 79 15.44 11.82 -3.05
CA ARG A 79 15.42 13.28 -2.92
C ARG A 79 16.84 13.78 -3.11
N LEU A 80 17.12 14.26 -4.31
CA LEU A 80 18.45 14.70 -4.72
C LEU A 80 18.92 15.97 -3.99
N ASN A 81 18.02 16.73 -3.36
CA ASN A 81 18.32 17.87 -2.49
C ASN A 81 17.24 17.95 -1.39
N GLY A 82 17.63 17.93 -0.11
CA GLY A 82 16.68 18.02 1.02
C GLY A 82 15.74 19.23 0.93
N TYR A 83 14.56 19.16 1.57
CA TYR A 83 13.40 20.09 1.69
C TYR A 83 13.01 21.04 0.53
N MET A 84 13.94 21.56 -0.28
CA MET A 84 13.73 22.42 -1.46
C MET A 84 14.41 21.82 -2.71
N GLY A 85 14.24 20.52 -2.94
CA GLY A 85 14.87 19.82 -4.05
C GLY A 85 13.92 18.94 -4.83
N ASN A 86 14.15 18.95 -6.13
CA ASN A 86 13.36 18.26 -7.15
C ASN A 86 13.42 16.74 -6.91
N THR A 87 12.26 16.11 -6.75
CA THR A 87 12.14 14.66 -6.63
C THR A 87 12.26 14.04 -8.02
N ARG A 88 13.19 13.08 -8.20
CA ARG A 88 13.29 12.30 -9.43
C ARG A 88 12.61 10.95 -9.22
N LEU A 89 11.58 10.68 -10.02
CA LEU A 89 10.85 9.42 -10.02
C LEU A 89 11.35 8.57 -11.20
N ARG A 90 11.64 7.30 -10.95
CA ARG A 90 11.89 6.30 -11.99
C ARG A 90 10.77 5.26 -11.88
N ALA A 91 9.94 5.20 -12.90
CA ALA A 91 8.91 4.17 -13.11
C ALA A 91 9.33 3.31 -14.32
N LEU A 92 8.86 2.05 -14.34
CA LEU A 92 9.11 1.08 -15.42
C LEU A 92 8.40 1.46 -16.73
#